data_AF-A0A1U7GH38-F1
#
_entry.id   AF-A0A1U7GH38-F1
#
_cell.length_a   1.000
_cell.length_b   1.000
_cell.length_c   1.000
_cell.angle_alpha   90.00
_cell.angle_beta   90.00
_cell.angle_gamma   90.00
#
_symmetry.space_group_name_H-M   'P 1'
#
loop_
_entity.id
_entity.type
_entity.pdbx_description
1 polymer ?
#
loop_
_entity_poly.entity_id
_entity_poly.type
_entity_poly.pdbx_seq_one_letter_code
_entity_poly.pdbx_strand_id
1 'polypeptide(L)'
;MIDPRVASGLRDLLPAVMIPRERILRTFRETFASFGFVPIETPHIERMEVLTGKGAGSDEVLRQIFEVTNKGGTPGELALRFDMTVPLARFIARHMDEVGVPFKRYAIGSVFRGERPAKGRFREFVQCDFDTIGTDSRLADAETAQIIYESLTAAEVPPFTLALNDRKILDGALEALGLTGKTDLVLRSLDKLNKIGRDGVLAELARPADSGGAGVSDEQAAGILDFAEGGRGKPDVLDAAEARFGSNERAARGIADLRTVIRLLEAGGVPADRIAVDLGLARGLDYYTGVVFETTVDGWERFGSVASGGRYDDLASLFTSRRLPGVGASIGLDRL
;
A
#
# COMPACT_ATOMS: atom_id res chain seq x y z
N MET A 1 39.63 23.00 4.95
CA MET A 1 38.20 23.27 5.19
C MET A 1 37.44 22.00 4.82
N ILE A 2 36.47 21.58 5.64
CA ILE A 2 35.63 20.41 5.35
C ILE A 2 34.48 20.87 4.46
N ASP A 3 34.14 20.10 3.42
CA ASP A 3 32.98 20.37 2.57
C ASP A 3 31.68 19.91 3.26
N PRO A 4 30.73 20.80 3.59
CA PRO A 4 29.51 20.49 4.33
C PRO A 4 28.42 19.85 3.46
N ARG A 5 28.77 18.93 2.56
CA ARG A 5 27.81 18.26 1.68
C ARG A 5 26.95 17.23 2.44
N VAL A 6 25.65 17.22 2.16
CA VAL A 6 24.71 16.22 2.68
C VAL A 6 24.98 14.84 2.02
N ALA A 7 24.72 13.76 2.75
CA ALA A 7 24.88 12.41 2.22
C ALA A 7 23.94 12.16 1.03
N SER A 8 24.39 11.34 0.08
CA SER A 8 23.64 11.04 -1.14
C SER A 8 22.23 10.51 -0.85
N GLY A 9 21.23 11.13 -1.47
CA GLY A 9 19.81 10.82 -1.34
C GLY A 9 19.12 11.37 -0.08
N LEU A 10 19.84 12.09 0.78
CA LEU A 10 19.29 12.89 1.87
C LEU A 10 19.28 14.38 1.47
N ARG A 11 18.53 15.22 2.19
CA ARG A 11 18.34 16.62 1.81
C ARG A 11 17.97 17.52 2.98
N ASP A 12 18.54 18.73 2.97
CA ASP A 12 18.04 19.83 3.80
C ASP A 12 16.80 20.45 3.13
N LEU A 13 15.78 20.75 3.95
CA LEU A 13 14.57 21.43 3.49
C LEU A 13 14.57 22.87 3.98
N LEU A 14 14.72 23.80 3.05
CA LEU A 14 14.73 25.23 3.35
C LEU A 14 13.33 25.76 3.68
N PRO A 15 13.21 26.93 4.33
CA PRO A 15 11.91 27.49 4.75
C PRO A 15 10.86 27.56 3.63
N ALA A 16 11.27 27.85 2.39
CA ALA A 16 10.36 27.90 1.23
C ALA A 16 9.63 26.56 0.95
N VAL A 17 10.23 25.43 1.35
CA VAL A 17 9.64 24.09 1.25
C VAL A 17 8.97 23.70 2.56
N MET A 18 9.58 24.04 3.69
CA MET A 18 9.05 23.65 5.01
C MET A 18 7.73 24.34 5.37
N ILE A 19 7.54 25.61 5.02
CA ILE A 19 6.30 26.34 5.34
C ILE A 19 5.06 25.68 4.71
N PRO A 20 4.99 25.39 3.39
CA PRO A 20 3.86 24.67 2.82
C PRO A 20 3.75 23.23 3.34
N ARG A 21 4.87 22.54 3.53
CA ARG A 21 4.89 21.19 4.13
C ARG A 21 4.21 21.14 5.50
N GLU A 22 4.50 22.10 6.38
CA GLU A 22 3.88 22.19 7.71
C GLU A 22 2.38 22.50 7.66
N ARG A 23 1.91 23.23 6.63
CA ARG A 23 0.47 23.46 6.43
C ARG A 23 -0.24 22.16 6.07
N ILE A 24 0.28 21.42 5.09
CA ILE A 24 -0.26 20.12 4.69
C ILE A 24 -0.27 19.14 5.87
N LEU A 25 0.84 19.08 6.61
CA LEU A 25 0.94 18.20 7.79
C LEU A 25 -0.05 18.57 8.90
N ARG A 26 -0.38 19.85 9.06
CA ARG A 26 -1.42 20.28 10.00
C ARG A 26 -2.79 19.80 9.54
N THR A 27 -3.11 20.03 8.28
CA THR A 27 -4.36 19.58 7.66
C THR A 27 -4.56 18.07 7.84
N PHE A 28 -3.54 17.25 7.54
CA PHE A 28 -3.64 15.80 7.72
C PHE A 28 -3.91 15.40 9.17
N ARG A 29 -3.24 16.02 10.15
CA ARG A 29 -3.50 15.75 11.57
C ARG A 29 -4.92 16.11 11.96
N GLU A 30 -5.43 17.25 11.51
CA GLU A 30 -6.79 17.71 11.77
C GLU A 30 -7.82 16.76 11.14
N THR A 31 -7.60 16.33 9.89
CA THR A 31 -8.45 15.34 9.23
C THR A 31 -8.42 14.01 9.99
N PHE A 32 -7.25 13.43 10.28
CA PHE A 32 -7.17 12.15 11.01
C PHE A 32 -7.86 12.22 12.37
N ALA A 33 -7.63 13.29 13.13
CA ALA A 33 -8.27 13.50 14.43
C ALA A 33 -9.80 13.63 14.32
N SER A 34 -10.32 14.25 13.25
CA SER A 34 -11.77 14.37 13.03
C SER A 34 -12.48 13.03 12.82
N PHE A 35 -11.75 12.00 12.37
CA PHE A 35 -12.23 10.61 12.25
C PHE A 35 -11.98 9.77 13.52
N GLY A 36 -11.49 10.38 14.60
CA GLY A 36 -11.21 9.72 15.87
C GLY A 36 -9.90 8.91 15.89
N PHE A 37 -8.98 9.15 14.94
CA PHE A 37 -7.67 8.52 14.94
C PHE A 37 -6.75 9.25 15.91
N VAL A 38 -6.06 8.50 16.78
CA VAL A 38 -5.14 9.07 17.78
C VAL A 38 -3.67 8.98 17.32
N PRO A 39 -2.82 9.97 17.64
CA PRO A 39 -1.41 9.91 17.30
C PRO A 39 -0.69 8.82 18.09
N ILE A 40 0.25 8.13 17.43
CA ILE A 40 1.30 7.36 18.09
C ILE A 40 2.66 7.72 17.52
N GLU A 41 3.72 7.38 18.25
CA GLU A 41 5.09 7.43 17.75
C GLU A 41 5.83 6.15 18.12
N THR A 42 6.52 5.58 17.15
CA THR A 42 7.48 4.49 17.36
C THR A 42 8.89 5.01 17.16
N PRO A 43 9.91 4.39 17.80
CA PRO A 43 11.30 4.72 17.54
C PRO A 43 11.64 4.61 16.04
N HIS A 44 12.55 5.48 15.57
CA HIS A 44 13.06 5.40 14.20
C HIS A 44 13.98 4.19 13.98
N ILE A 45 14.58 3.67 15.06
CA ILE A 45 15.46 2.50 15.07
C ILE A 45 14.68 1.32 15.63
N GLU A 46 14.63 0.24 14.87
CA GLU A 46 14.00 -1.03 15.22
C GLU A 46 15.05 -2.15 15.24
N ARG A 47 14.71 -3.30 15.85
CA ARG A 47 15.53 -4.50 15.71
C ARG A 47 15.41 -5.02 14.27
N MET A 48 16.52 -5.46 13.68
CA MET A 48 16.52 -5.99 12.32
C MET A 48 15.54 -7.17 12.15
N GLU A 49 15.45 -8.04 13.17
CA GLU A 49 14.49 -9.17 13.17
C GLU A 49 13.02 -8.72 13.10
N VAL A 50 12.68 -7.55 13.65
CA VAL A 50 11.32 -7.00 13.58
C VAL A 50 11.02 -6.59 12.13
N LEU A 51 11.98 -5.95 11.47
CA LEU A 51 11.82 -5.44 10.11
C LEU A 51 11.83 -6.53 9.05
N THR A 52 12.35 -7.73 9.33
CA THR A 52 12.59 -8.78 8.32
C THR A 52 11.65 -9.99 8.41
N GLY A 53 10.77 -10.06 9.40
CA GLY A 53 10.09 -11.31 9.77
C GLY A 53 8.98 -11.85 8.82
N LYS A 54 8.05 -11.06 8.28
CA LYS A 54 7.11 -11.50 7.19
C LYS A 54 7.06 -10.47 6.09
N GLY A 55 7.10 -10.93 4.84
CA GLY A 55 6.90 -10.11 3.64
C GLY A 55 8.02 -9.11 3.33
N ALA A 56 8.89 -8.81 4.30
CA ALA A 56 10.08 -7.97 4.15
C ALA A 56 11.38 -8.77 3.91
N GLY A 57 11.27 -10.09 3.79
CA GLY A 57 12.38 -11.00 3.49
C GLY A 57 12.65 -11.18 2.00
N SER A 58 11.99 -10.43 1.12
CA SER A 58 12.42 -10.39 -0.28
C SER A 58 13.79 -9.73 -0.35
N ASP A 59 14.68 -10.27 -1.20
CA ASP A 59 15.99 -9.69 -1.51
C ASP A 59 15.92 -8.18 -1.81
N GLU A 60 14.77 -7.72 -2.30
CA GLU A 60 14.50 -6.34 -2.61
C GLU A 60 14.28 -5.47 -1.36
N VAL A 61 13.50 -5.91 -0.36
CA VAL A 61 13.30 -5.16 0.88
C VAL A 61 14.56 -5.13 1.74
N LEU A 62 15.30 -6.25 1.82
CA LEU A 62 16.57 -6.30 2.55
C LEU A 62 17.60 -5.31 1.99
N ARG A 63 17.65 -5.12 0.66
CA ARG A 63 18.52 -4.12 0.02
C ARG A 63 18.12 -2.66 0.32
N GLN A 64 16.93 -2.45 0.90
CA GLN A 64 16.40 -1.13 1.23
C GLN A 64 16.61 -0.74 2.69
N ILE A 65 17.13 -1.61 3.55
CA ILE A 65 17.23 -1.31 4.98
C ILE A 65 18.57 -0.63 5.29
N PHE A 66 18.52 0.48 6.04
CA PHE A 66 19.71 1.10 6.61
C PHE A 66 20.04 0.46 7.95
N GLU A 67 21.17 -0.24 8.02
CA GLU A 67 21.71 -0.76 9.27
C GLU A 67 22.25 0.36 10.15
N VAL A 68 22.06 0.21 11.46
CA VAL A 68 22.59 1.11 12.49
C VAL A 68 23.41 0.28 13.47
N THR A 69 24.61 0.76 13.81
CA THR A 69 25.46 0.12 14.81
C THR A 69 25.85 1.14 15.87
N ASN A 70 25.44 0.92 17.12
CA ASN A 70 25.90 1.71 18.24
C ASN A 70 27.35 1.35 18.63
N LYS A 71 28.04 2.24 19.33
CA LYS A 71 29.42 2.00 19.76
C LYS A 71 29.49 0.77 20.67
N GLY A 72 30.17 -0.28 20.21
CA GLY A 72 30.30 -1.55 20.93
C GLY A 72 29.13 -2.53 20.72
N GLY A 73 28.16 -2.21 19.85
CA GLY A 73 27.11 -3.16 19.47
C GLY A 73 27.50 -4.06 18.30
N THR A 74 26.63 -5.03 18.00
CA THR A 74 26.81 -5.98 16.90
C THR A 74 26.22 -5.39 15.60
N PRO A 75 26.99 -5.33 14.50
CA PRO A 75 26.43 -5.00 13.18
C PRO A 75 25.28 -5.95 12.80
N GLY A 76 24.26 -5.41 12.13
CA GLY A 76 23.09 -6.18 11.67
C GLY A 76 21.99 -6.38 12.72
N GLU A 77 22.14 -5.93 13.97
CA GLU A 77 21.09 -6.08 15.00
C GLU A 77 20.03 -4.96 14.96
N LEU A 78 20.42 -3.76 14.55
CA LEU A 78 19.55 -2.58 14.54
C LEU A 78 19.49 -1.97 13.14
N ALA A 79 18.35 -1.38 12.83
CA ALA A 79 18.12 -0.73 11.56
C ALA A 79 17.13 0.43 11.67
N LEU A 80 17.20 1.37 10.74
CA LEU A 80 16.17 2.39 10.57
C LEU A 80 14.90 1.76 9.98
N ARG A 81 13.74 2.18 10.45
CA ARG A 81 12.45 1.76 9.89
C ARG A 81 12.33 2.18 8.41
N PHE A 82 11.87 1.27 7.56
CA PHE A 82 11.65 1.52 6.13
C PHE A 82 10.18 1.83 5.78
N ASP A 83 9.29 1.58 6.73
CA ASP A 83 7.86 1.89 6.72
C ASP A 83 7.33 2.16 8.15
N MET A 84 6.03 2.44 8.28
CA MET A 84 5.35 2.58 9.58
C MET A 84 4.45 1.38 9.93
N THR A 85 4.15 0.50 8.98
CA THR A 85 3.24 -0.64 9.17
C THR A 85 3.88 -1.76 9.98
N VAL A 86 5.13 -2.11 9.71
CA VAL A 86 5.84 -3.14 10.50
C VAL A 86 6.06 -2.69 11.95
N PRO A 87 6.52 -1.44 12.22
CA PRO A 87 6.53 -0.90 13.58
C PRO A 87 5.15 -0.88 14.26
N LEU A 88 4.06 -0.62 13.51
CA LEU A 88 2.70 -0.71 14.06
C LEU A 88 2.38 -2.15 14.50
N ALA A 89 2.69 -3.15 13.69
CA ALA A 89 2.43 -4.55 14.02
C ALA A 89 3.16 -4.97 15.31
N ARG A 90 4.41 -4.52 15.49
CA ARG A 90 5.14 -4.68 16.76
C ARG A 90 4.45 -3.92 17.90
N PHE A 91 4.09 -2.66 17.68
CA PHE A 91 3.47 -1.80 18.69
C PHE A 91 2.18 -2.42 19.21
N ILE A 92 1.26 -2.81 18.32
CA ILE A 92 -0.05 -3.34 18.73
C ILE A 92 0.10 -4.69 19.42
N ALA A 93 1.03 -5.55 18.98
CA ALA A 93 1.28 -6.83 19.64
C ALA A 93 1.81 -6.67 21.07
N ARG A 94 2.47 -5.55 21.39
CA ARG A 94 2.99 -5.26 22.74
C ARG A 94 2.01 -4.49 23.61
N HIS A 95 1.20 -3.61 23.05
CA HIS A 95 0.39 -2.65 23.80
C HIS A 95 -1.12 -2.81 23.62
N MET A 96 -1.60 -3.86 22.93
CA MET A 96 -3.05 -4.02 22.67
C MET A 96 -3.91 -4.06 23.93
N ASP A 97 -3.41 -4.60 25.04
CA ASP A 97 -4.17 -4.64 26.30
C ASP A 97 -4.26 -3.25 26.96
N GLU A 98 -3.39 -2.31 26.59
CA GLU A 98 -3.42 -0.91 27.01
C GLU A 98 -4.31 -0.05 26.10
N VAL A 99 -4.21 -0.23 24.78
CA VAL A 99 -4.91 0.62 23.80
C VAL A 99 -6.30 0.11 23.40
N GLY A 100 -6.60 -1.17 23.64
CA GLY A 100 -7.85 -1.81 23.26
C GLY A 100 -8.01 -2.01 21.74
N VAL A 101 -9.09 -2.69 21.34
CA VAL A 101 -9.50 -2.81 19.92
C VAL A 101 -11.03 -2.65 19.80
N PRO A 102 -11.56 -2.08 18.70
CA PRO A 102 -10.84 -1.56 17.54
C PRO A 102 -9.99 -0.33 17.87
N PHE A 103 -8.76 -0.28 17.36
CA PHE A 103 -7.80 0.79 17.59
C PHE A 103 -7.57 1.59 16.31
N LYS A 104 -7.80 2.90 16.36
CA LYS A 104 -7.59 3.82 15.23
C LYS A 104 -6.42 4.74 15.53
N ARG A 105 -5.37 4.68 14.72
CA ARG A 105 -4.13 5.43 14.95
C ARG A 105 -3.67 6.17 13.71
N TYR A 106 -3.03 7.32 13.88
CA TYR A 106 -2.17 7.89 12.85
C TYR A 106 -0.72 8.05 13.32
N ALA A 107 0.21 7.98 12.39
CA ALA A 107 1.64 8.18 12.61
C ALA A 107 2.21 8.99 11.43
N ILE A 108 2.91 10.08 11.75
CA ILE A 108 3.55 10.94 10.75
C ILE A 108 5.02 11.04 11.11
N GLY A 109 5.91 10.66 10.20
CA GLY A 109 7.34 10.77 10.46
C GLY A 109 8.22 10.23 9.33
N SER A 110 9.52 10.39 9.51
CA SER A 110 10.52 9.93 8.54
C SER A 110 10.62 8.41 8.52
N VAL A 111 10.77 7.87 7.31
CA VAL A 111 11.18 6.49 7.03
C VAL A 111 12.35 6.49 6.06
N PHE A 112 13.11 5.39 6.04
CA PHE A 112 14.38 5.33 5.36
C PHE A 112 14.46 4.14 4.41
N ARG A 113 14.82 4.39 3.14
CA ARG A 113 15.00 3.34 2.13
C ARG A 113 16.33 3.50 1.41
N GLY A 114 17.18 2.49 1.52
CA GLY A 114 18.54 2.41 0.96
C GLY A 114 18.61 2.28 -0.56
N GLU A 115 17.48 2.34 -1.27
CA GLU A 115 17.42 2.28 -2.72
C GLU A 115 18.39 3.25 -3.41
N ARG A 116 18.79 2.92 -4.64
CA ARG A 116 19.51 3.86 -5.49
C ARG A 116 18.61 5.07 -5.71
N PRO A 117 19.07 6.30 -5.37
CA PRO A 117 18.26 7.49 -5.57
C PRO A 117 17.83 7.63 -7.02
N ALA A 118 16.53 7.87 -7.23
CA ALA A 118 15.96 8.21 -8.52
C ALA A 118 15.28 9.58 -8.41
N LYS A 119 14.91 10.19 -9.54
CA LYS A 119 14.21 11.47 -9.53
C LYS A 119 12.91 11.34 -8.73
N GLY A 120 12.80 12.09 -7.63
CA GLY A 120 11.64 12.05 -6.73
C GLY A 120 11.63 10.90 -5.70
N ARG A 121 12.69 10.07 -5.64
CA ARG A 121 12.85 9.02 -4.62
C ARG A 121 14.06 9.34 -3.74
N PHE A 122 13.78 9.74 -2.51
CA PHE A 122 14.77 10.07 -1.49
C PHE A 122 15.03 8.88 -0.58
N ARG A 123 16.20 8.88 0.08
CA ARG A 123 16.56 7.86 1.07
C ARG A 123 15.92 8.11 2.43
N GLU A 124 15.51 9.35 2.69
CA GLU A 124 14.65 9.75 3.80
C GLU A 124 13.46 10.51 3.22
N PHE A 125 12.25 10.14 3.63
CA PHE A 125 11.01 10.81 3.26
C PHE A 125 9.96 10.59 4.35
N VAL A 126 8.92 11.42 4.36
CA VAL A 126 7.85 11.34 5.35
C VAL A 126 6.68 10.55 4.83
N GLN A 127 6.25 9.61 5.66
CA GLN A 127 4.98 8.91 5.52
C GLN A 127 3.96 9.51 6.50
N CYS A 128 2.71 9.61 6.04
CA CYS A 128 1.56 10.00 6.86
C CYS A 128 0.57 8.84 6.87
N ASP A 129 0.72 7.95 7.85
CA ASP A 129 -0.01 6.69 7.90
C ASP A 129 -1.18 6.79 8.87
N PHE A 130 -2.28 6.12 8.54
CA PHE A 130 -3.43 5.97 9.42
C PHE A 130 -4.06 4.60 9.22
N ASP A 131 -4.36 3.93 10.34
CA ASP A 131 -4.69 2.52 10.36
C ASP A 131 -5.73 2.21 11.44
N THR A 132 -6.65 1.31 11.11
CA THR A 132 -7.64 0.72 12.02
C THR A 132 -7.32 -0.75 12.23
N ILE A 133 -7.11 -1.16 13.48
CA ILE A 133 -6.74 -2.53 13.86
C ILE A 133 -7.82 -3.17 14.72
N GLY A 134 -8.03 -4.48 14.55
CA GLY A 134 -8.93 -5.29 15.35
C GLY A 134 -10.35 -5.41 14.81
N THR A 135 -10.56 -5.11 13.52
CA THR A 135 -11.86 -5.29 12.85
C THR A 135 -11.71 -5.75 11.39
N ASP A 136 -12.63 -6.62 10.98
CA ASP A 136 -12.81 -7.08 9.60
C ASP A 136 -14.03 -6.41 8.92
N SER A 137 -14.56 -5.34 9.51
CA SER A 137 -15.68 -4.60 8.94
C SER A 137 -15.27 -3.85 7.66
N ARG A 138 -16.07 -3.97 6.61
CA ARG A 138 -15.97 -3.15 5.39
C ARG A 138 -16.20 -1.66 5.64
N LEU A 139 -16.78 -1.30 6.79
CA LEU A 139 -16.88 0.09 7.20
C LEU A 139 -15.51 0.70 7.49
N ALA A 140 -14.58 -0.05 8.10
CA ALA A 140 -13.22 0.42 8.33
C ALA A 140 -12.43 0.59 7.01
N ASP A 141 -12.74 -0.26 6.02
CA ASP A 141 -12.19 -0.16 4.67
C ASP A 141 -12.65 1.11 3.96
N ALA A 142 -13.96 1.37 3.99
CA ALA A 142 -14.55 2.59 3.43
C ALA A 142 -14.09 3.84 4.19
N GLU A 143 -14.03 3.82 5.52
CA GLU A 143 -13.51 4.94 6.33
C GLU A 143 -12.06 5.27 5.98
N THR A 144 -11.22 4.24 5.77
CA THR A 144 -9.82 4.43 5.35
C THR A 144 -9.75 5.16 3.99
N ALA A 145 -10.51 4.69 3.01
CA ALA A 145 -10.60 5.33 1.69
C ALA A 145 -11.18 6.75 1.77
N GLN A 146 -12.16 6.99 2.64
CA GLN A 146 -12.75 8.31 2.87
C GLN A 146 -11.73 9.27 3.49
N ILE A 147 -10.91 8.83 4.45
CA ILE A 147 -9.84 9.66 5.02
C ILE A 147 -8.83 10.07 3.96
N ILE A 148 -8.48 9.20 3.00
CA ILE A 148 -7.64 9.58 1.86
C ILE A 148 -8.28 10.76 1.11
N TYR A 149 -9.56 10.61 0.73
CA TYR A 149 -10.30 11.63 -0.01
C TYR A 149 -10.38 12.97 0.76
N GLU A 150 -10.79 12.94 2.02
CA GLU A 150 -10.92 14.13 2.85
C GLU A 150 -9.57 14.81 3.10
N SER A 151 -8.51 14.03 3.31
CA SER A 151 -7.17 14.59 3.57
C SER A 151 -6.62 15.32 2.36
N LEU A 152 -6.73 14.73 1.18
CA LEU A 152 -6.25 15.35 -0.06
C LEU A 152 -7.11 16.55 -0.47
N THR A 153 -8.43 16.46 -0.28
CA THR A 153 -9.34 17.59 -0.53
C THR A 153 -9.06 18.76 0.41
N ALA A 154 -8.92 18.51 1.71
CA ALA A 154 -8.61 19.53 2.69
C ALA A 154 -7.22 20.15 2.50
N ALA A 155 -6.28 19.39 1.92
CA ALA A 155 -4.95 19.89 1.55
C ALA A 155 -4.92 20.62 0.19
N GLU A 156 -6.09 20.85 -0.41
CA GLU A 156 -6.25 21.56 -1.69
C GLU A 156 -5.47 20.89 -2.84
N VAL A 157 -5.32 19.56 -2.78
CA VAL A 157 -4.72 18.80 -3.87
C VAL A 157 -5.63 18.94 -5.11
N PRO A 158 -5.06 19.15 -6.32
CA PRO A 158 -5.84 19.18 -7.55
C PRO A 158 -6.71 17.92 -7.71
N PRO A 159 -7.72 17.95 -8.60
CA PRO A 159 -8.52 16.77 -8.94
C PRO A 159 -7.70 15.47 -8.96
N PHE A 160 -8.17 14.47 -8.22
CA PHE A 160 -7.52 13.17 -8.08
C PHE A 160 -8.55 12.04 -8.19
N THR A 161 -8.06 10.84 -8.48
CA THR A 161 -8.84 9.61 -8.62
C THR A 161 -8.37 8.58 -7.61
N LEU A 162 -9.31 8.03 -6.81
CA LEU A 162 -9.10 6.93 -5.88
C LEU A 162 -9.48 5.61 -6.58
N ALA A 163 -8.47 4.86 -7.02
CA ALA A 163 -8.62 3.53 -7.57
C ALA A 163 -8.69 2.48 -6.45
N LEU A 164 -9.67 1.58 -6.56
CA LEU A 164 -9.94 0.51 -5.63
C LEU A 164 -9.82 -0.86 -6.33
N ASN A 165 -9.36 -1.85 -5.59
CA ASN A 165 -9.42 -3.26 -5.95
C ASN A 165 -9.59 -4.11 -4.68
N ASP A 166 -9.82 -5.41 -4.80
CA ASP A 166 -9.77 -6.35 -3.68
C ASP A 166 -8.95 -7.58 -4.07
N ARG A 167 -7.98 -7.93 -3.22
CA ARG A 167 -7.06 -9.05 -3.43
C ARG A 167 -7.77 -10.37 -3.75
N LYS A 168 -8.94 -10.59 -3.16
CA LYS A 168 -9.74 -11.81 -3.36
C LYS A 168 -10.24 -11.93 -4.79
N ILE A 169 -10.47 -10.81 -5.49
CA ILE A 169 -10.90 -10.81 -6.89
C ILE A 169 -9.79 -11.36 -7.77
N LEU A 170 -8.57 -10.83 -7.63
CA LEU A 170 -7.42 -11.30 -8.38
C LEU A 170 -7.08 -12.76 -8.06
N ASP A 171 -7.06 -13.14 -6.77
CA ASP A 171 -6.82 -14.52 -6.38
C ASP A 171 -7.86 -15.48 -6.97
N GLY A 172 -9.14 -15.14 -6.90
CA GLY A 172 -10.22 -15.96 -7.45
C GLY A 172 -10.19 -16.02 -8.99
N ALA A 173 -9.78 -14.92 -9.66
CA ALA A 173 -9.56 -14.92 -11.10
C ALA A 173 -8.41 -15.87 -11.50
N LEU A 174 -7.31 -15.87 -10.73
CA LEU A 174 -6.20 -16.81 -10.96
C LEU A 174 -6.59 -18.26 -10.66
N GLU A 175 -7.35 -18.52 -9.61
CA GLU A 175 -7.91 -19.84 -9.32
C GLU A 175 -8.76 -20.36 -10.49
N ALA A 176 -9.63 -19.52 -11.05
CA ALA A 176 -10.47 -19.86 -12.21
C ALA A 176 -9.65 -20.14 -13.49
N LEU A 177 -8.46 -19.54 -13.61
CA LEU A 177 -7.52 -19.78 -14.71
C LEU A 177 -6.57 -20.98 -14.46
N GLY A 178 -6.70 -21.68 -13.31
CA GLY A 178 -5.82 -22.78 -12.94
C GLY A 178 -4.41 -22.33 -12.51
N LEU A 179 -4.30 -21.12 -11.96
CA LEU A 179 -3.06 -20.45 -11.60
C LEU A 179 -2.86 -20.28 -10.09
N THR A 180 -3.50 -21.13 -9.28
CA THR A 180 -3.36 -21.12 -7.82
C THR A 180 -1.89 -21.15 -7.40
N GLY A 181 -1.51 -20.26 -6.47
CA GLY A 181 -0.14 -20.15 -5.96
C GLY A 181 0.84 -19.38 -6.85
N LYS A 182 0.40 -18.84 -7.99
CA LYS A 182 1.23 -18.00 -8.87
C LYS A 182 1.02 -16.51 -8.67
N THR A 183 0.24 -16.11 -7.67
CA THR A 183 -0.23 -14.73 -7.53
C THR A 183 0.90 -13.70 -7.45
N ASP A 184 1.95 -13.96 -6.67
CA ASP A 184 3.05 -13.00 -6.50
C ASP A 184 3.90 -12.86 -7.76
N LEU A 185 3.99 -13.91 -8.58
CA LEU A 185 4.65 -13.84 -9.89
C LEU A 185 3.80 -13.01 -10.86
N VAL A 186 2.49 -13.25 -10.89
CA VAL A 186 1.56 -12.50 -11.73
C VAL A 186 1.52 -11.01 -11.37
N LEU A 187 1.40 -10.69 -10.07
CA LEU A 187 1.43 -9.30 -9.59
C LEU A 187 2.70 -8.57 -10.03
N ARG A 188 3.86 -9.20 -9.85
CA ARG A 188 5.16 -8.60 -10.23
C ARG A 188 5.26 -8.34 -11.73
N SER A 189 4.63 -9.18 -12.56
CA SER A 189 4.58 -8.95 -13.99
C SER A 189 3.55 -7.86 -14.36
N LEU A 190 2.39 -7.82 -13.71
CA LEU A 190 1.36 -6.78 -13.92
C LEU A 190 1.84 -5.38 -13.52
N ASP A 191 2.63 -5.25 -12.44
CA ASP A 191 3.23 -3.96 -12.03
C ASP A 191 4.12 -3.36 -13.14
N LYS A 192 4.69 -4.20 -14.00
CA LYS A 192 5.52 -3.78 -15.13
C LYS A 192 4.71 -3.42 -16.37
N LEU A 193 3.39 -3.61 -16.40
CA LEU A 193 2.55 -3.40 -17.59
C LEU A 193 2.75 -2.01 -18.20
N ASN A 194 2.79 -0.97 -17.36
CA ASN A 194 3.00 0.41 -17.81
C ASN A 194 4.40 0.66 -18.39
N LYS A 195 5.39 -0.18 -18.04
CA LYS A 195 6.80 -0.02 -18.41
C LYS A 195 7.21 -0.87 -19.61
N ILE A 196 6.79 -2.13 -19.66
CA ILE A 196 7.20 -3.09 -20.69
C ILE A 196 6.08 -3.43 -21.68
N GLY A 197 4.87 -2.90 -21.46
CA GLY A 197 3.71 -3.11 -22.33
C GLY A 197 3.16 -4.52 -22.28
N ARG A 198 2.02 -4.73 -22.96
CA ARG A 198 1.28 -5.99 -22.98
C ARG A 198 2.15 -7.17 -23.45
N ASP A 199 2.85 -7.01 -24.58
CA ASP A 199 3.72 -8.05 -25.14
C ASP A 199 4.89 -8.42 -24.21
N GLY A 200 5.47 -7.42 -23.53
CA GLY A 200 6.52 -7.64 -22.55
C GLY A 200 6.02 -8.42 -21.33
N VAL A 201 4.81 -8.13 -20.85
CA VAL A 201 4.19 -8.86 -19.74
C VAL A 201 3.80 -10.28 -20.15
N LEU A 202 3.27 -10.50 -21.35
CA LEU A 202 3.00 -11.84 -21.90
C LEU A 202 4.27 -12.70 -21.89
N ALA A 203 5.36 -12.16 -22.46
CA ALA A 203 6.64 -12.85 -22.50
C ALA A 203 7.23 -13.11 -21.10
N GLU A 204 7.01 -12.22 -20.14
CA GLU A 204 7.43 -12.43 -18.75
C GLU A 204 6.61 -13.50 -18.03
N LEU A 205 5.28 -13.49 -18.21
CA LEU A 205 4.39 -14.49 -17.61
C LEU A 205 4.68 -15.89 -18.16
N ALA A 206 4.94 -16.03 -19.45
CA ALA A 206 5.25 -17.30 -20.10
C ALA A 206 6.60 -17.90 -19.68
N ARG A 207 7.56 -17.07 -19.23
CA ARG A 207 8.87 -17.56 -18.80
C ARG A 207 8.74 -18.57 -17.64
N PRO A 208 9.52 -19.66 -17.64
CA PRO A 208 9.56 -20.62 -16.53
C PRO A 208 9.80 -19.97 -15.16
N ALA A 209 9.23 -20.54 -14.11
CA ALA A 209 9.29 -19.98 -12.75
C ALA A 209 10.72 -19.87 -12.18
N ASP A 210 11.58 -20.84 -12.52
CA ASP A 210 13.02 -20.86 -12.21
C ASP A 210 13.82 -19.77 -12.95
N SER A 211 13.26 -19.18 -14.01
CA SER A 211 13.82 -18.05 -14.75
C SER A 211 13.16 -16.70 -14.43
N GLY A 212 12.37 -16.66 -13.35
CA GLY A 212 11.70 -15.46 -12.85
C GLY A 212 10.41 -15.05 -13.57
N GLY A 213 9.79 -15.97 -14.34
CA GLY A 213 8.44 -15.80 -14.89
C GLY A 213 7.37 -16.58 -14.12
N ALA A 214 6.16 -16.69 -14.65
CA ALA A 214 5.06 -17.42 -14.00
C ALA A 214 4.83 -18.83 -14.58
N GLY A 215 5.51 -19.20 -15.67
CA GLY A 215 5.37 -20.47 -16.39
C GLY A 215 3.93 -20.78 -16.74
N VAL A 216 3.17 -19.78 -17.21
CA VAL A 216 1.77 -19.92 -17.61
C VAL A 216 1.65 -20.06 -19.13
N SER A 217 0.56 -20.67 -19.62
CA SER A 217 0.32 -20.76 -21.07
C SER A 217 -0.01 -19.38 -21.66
N ASP A 218 0.10 -19.25 -22.99
CA ASP A 218 -0.25 -18.02 -23.69
C ASP A 218 -1.72 -17.64 -23.48
N GLU A 219 -2.63 -18.62 -23.43
CA GLU A 219 -4.05 -18.40 -23.14
C GLU A 219 -4.26 -17.91 -21.71
N GLN A 220 -3.52 -18.47 -20.74
CA GLN A 220 -3.57 -18.03 -19.34
C GLN A 220 -3.02 -16.61 -19.19
N ALA A 221 -1.90 -16.29 -19.84
CA ALA A 221 -1.28 -14.96 -19.81
C ALA A 221 -2.20 -13.91 -20.46
N ALA A 222 -2.81 -14.24 -21.60
CA ALA A 222 -3.81 -13.39 -22.24
C ALA A 222 -5.03 -13.19 -21.33
N GLY A 223 -5.54 -14.26 -20.71
CA GLY A 223 -6.65 -14.19 -19.77
C GLY A 223 -6.40 -13.30 -18.56
N ILE A 224 -5.18 -13.31 -18.02
CA ILE A 224 -4.74 -12.41 -16.94
C ILE A 224 -4.73 -10.95 -17.41
N LEU A 225 -4.14 -10.67 -18.57
CA LEU A 225 -4.03 -9.30 -19.06
C LEU A 225 -5.38 -8.73 -19.48
N ASP A 226 -6.24 -9.53 -20.11
CA ASP A 226 -7.60 -9.11 -20.45
C ASP A 226 -8.41 -8.77 -19.20
N PHE A 227 -8.21 -9.52 -18.11
CA PHE A 227 -8.80 -9.20 -16.81
C PHE A 227 -8.26 -7.88 -16.25
N ALA A 228 -6.95 -7.68 -16.25
CA ALA A 228 -6.32 -6.49 -15.71
C ALA A 228 -6.65 -5.22 -16.52
N GLU A 229 -6.62 -5.30 -17.85
CA GLU A 229 -6.89 -4.17 -18.75
C GLU A 229 -8.39 -3.88 -18.87
N GLY A 230 -9.24 -4.92 -18.94
CA GLY A 230 -10.69 -4.78 -19.01
C GLY A 230 -11.35 -4.44 -17.67
N GLY A 231 -10.63 -4.62 -16.55
CA GLY A 231 -11.11 -4.35 -15.19
C GLY A 231 -10.86 -2.93 -14.70
N ARG A 232 -10.62 -1.97 -15.60
CA ARG A 232 -10.33 -0.57 -15.27
C ARG A 232 -11.46 0.36 -15.67
N GLY A 233 -11.99 1.11 -14.73
CA GLY A 233 -13.00 2.12 -15.03
C GLY A 233 -13.91 2.46 -13.85
N LYS A 234 -15.17 2.69 -14.17
CA LYS A 234 -16.22 2.96 -13.19
C LYS A 234 -16.61 1.68 -12.43
N PRO A 235 -17.36 1.77 -11.32
CA PRO A 235 -17.78 0.60 -10.54
C PRO A 235 -18.53 -0.50 -11.31
N ASP A 236 -19.11 -0.20 -12.48
CA ASP A 236 -19.80 -1.14 -13.35
C ASP A 236 -18.89 -2.20 -13.97
N VAL A 237 -17.56 -2.00 -13.99
CA VAL A 237 -16.60 -3.05 -14.39
C VAL A 237 -16.70 -4.30 -13.49
N LEU A 238 -17.24 -4.15 -12.27
CA LEU A 238 -17.50 -5.28 -11.38
C LEU A 238 -18.59 -6.22 -11.91
N ASP A 239 -19.52 -5.75 -12.75
CA ASP A 239 -20.53 -6.59 -13.37
C ASP A 239 -19.88 -7.56 -14.37
N ALA A 240 -18.90 -7.09 -15.14
CA ALA A 240 -18.13 -7.93 -16.07
C ALA A 240 -17.24 -8.93 -15.32
N ALA A 241 -16.61 -8.50 -14.22
CA ALA A 241 -15.84 -9.39 -13.35
C ALA A 241 -16.71 -10.48 -12.71
N GLU A 242 -17.91 -10.13 -12.26
CA GLU A 242 -18.88 -11.07 -11.68
C GLU A 242 -19.40 -12.06 -12.73
N ALA A 243 -19.70 -11.59 -13.94
CA ALA A 243 -20.11 -12.48 -15.03
C ALA A 243 -19.05 -13.52 -15.40
N ARG A 244 -17.75 -13.15 -15.31
CA ARG A 244 -16.63 -14.02 -15.69
C ARG A 244 -16.14 -14.92 -14.55
N PHE A 245 -16.10 -14.41 -13.33
CA PHE A 245 -15.46 -15.06 -12.18
C PHE A 245 -16.38 -15.28 -10.98
N GLY A 246 -17.65 -14.86 -11.04
CA GLY A 246 -18.60 -14.95 -9.92
C GLY A 246 -18.96 -16.36 -9.48
N SER A 247 -18.65 -17.39 -10.29
CA SER A 247 -18.76 -18.79 -9.86
C SER A 247 -17.62 -19.23 -8.91
N ASN A 248 -16.51 -18.50 -8.88
CA ASN A 248 -15.45 -18.70 -7.89
C ASN A 248 -15.82 -17.95 -6.61
N GLU A 249 -15.95 -18.69 -5.49
CA GLU A 249 -16.41 -18.13 -4.21
C GLU A 249 -15.52 -16.99 -3.69
N ARG A 250 -14.20 -17.09 -3.90
CA ARG A 250 -13.25 -16.07 -3.46
C ARG A 250 -13.42 -14.78 -4.26
N ALA A 251 -13.53 -14.88 -5.60
CA ALA A 251 -13.78 -13.74 -6.46
C ALA A 251 -15.14 -13.09 -6.14
N ALA A 252 -16.20 -13.89 -6.01
CA ALA A 252 -17.53 -13.41 -5.65
C ALA A 252 -17.53 -12.65 -4.32
N ARG A 253 -16.79 -13.15 -3.32
CA ARG A 253 -16.63 -12.46 -2.04
C ARG A 253 -15.90 -11.12 -2.19
N GLY A 254 -14.80 -11.09 -2.94
CA GLY A 254 -14.05 -9.87 -3.22
C GLY A 254 -14.89 -8.81 -3.92
N ILE A 255 -15.69 -9.21 -4.91
CA ILE A 255 -16.61 -8.32 -5.64
C ILE A 255 -17.67 -7.76 -4.69
N ALA A 256 -18.29 -8.60 -3.86
CA ALA A 256 -19.31 -8.16 -2.90
C ALA A 256 -18.75 -7.22 -1.82
N ASP A 257 -17.55 -7.51 -1.31
CA ASP A 257 -16.82 -6.67 -0.37
C ASP A 257 -16.52 -5.30 -1.01
N LEU A 258 -16.01 -5.26 -2.24
CA LEU A 258 -15.66 -4.04 -2.95
C LEU A 258 -16.90 -3.19 -3.31
N ARG A 259 -18.00 -3.81 -3.77
CA ARG A 259 -19.30 -3.12 -3.94
C ARG A 259 -19.78 -2.48 -2.64
N THR A 260 -19.57 -3.15 -1.50
CA THR A 260 -19.94 -2.61 -0.19
C THR A 260 -19.11 -1.38 0.16
N VAL A 261 -17.80 -1.41 -0.08
CA VAL A 261 -16.90 -0.27 0.15
C VAL A 261 -17.32 0.92 -0.72
N ILE A 262 -17.55 0.71 -2.01
CA ILE A 262 -17.96 1.77 -2.95
C ILE A 262 -19.26 2.44 -2.50
N ARG A 263 -20.29 1.64 -2.17
CA ARG A 263 -21.58 2.17 -1.68
C ARG A 263 -21.42 2.99 -0.39
N LEU A 264 -20.53 2.56 0.51
CA LEU A 264 -20.27 3.29 1.76
C LEU A 264 -19.53 4.60 1.50
N LEU A 265 -18.60 4.64 0.54
CA LEU A 265 -17.92 5.87 0.12
C LEU A 265 -18.91 6.89 -0.48
N GLU A 266 -19.78 6.43 -1.38
CA GLU A 266 -20.83 7.27 -1.97
C GLU A 266 -21.79 7.80 -0.89
N ALA A 267 -22.22 6.94 0.04
CA ALA A 267 -23.06 7.33 1.18
C ALA A 267 -22.33 8.28 2.15
N GLY A 268 -21.00 8.17 2.24
CA GLY A 268 -20.12 9.06 3.01
C GLY A 268 -19.85 10.40 2.34
N GLY A 269 -20.36 10.62 1.12
CA GLY A 269 -20.25 11.89 0.40
C GLY A 269 -19.07 11.97 -0.58
N VAL A 270 -18.32 10.88 -0.78
CA VAL A 270 -17.26 10.85 -1.79
C VAL A 270 -17.90 10.89 -3.19
N PRO A 271 -17.56 11.86 -4.05
CA PRO A 271 -18.14 11.97 -5.38
C PRO A 271 -17.81 10.74 -6.24
N ALA A 272 -18.80 10.23 -6.97
CA ALA A 272 -18.65 9.01 -7.78
C ALA A 272 -17.60 9.15 -8.91
N ASP A 273 -17.35 10.38 -9.40
CA ASP A 273 -16.31 10.67 -10.39
C ASP A 273 -14.88 10.64 -9.79
N ARG A 274 -14.76 10.53 -8.46
CA ARG A 274 -13.49 10.35 -7.73
C ARG A 274 -13.17 8.90 -7.43
N ILE A 275 -14.09 7.97 -7.68
CA ILE A 275 -13.95 6.56 -7.38
C ILE A 275 -13.77 5.79 -8.69
N ALA A 276 -12.69 5.01 -8.77
CA ALA A 276 -12.44 4.09 -9.87
C ALA A 276 -12.22 2.67 -9.34
N VAL A 277 -12.48 1.68 -10.18
CA VAL A 277 -12.06 0.30 -9.98
C VAL A 277 -10.92 0.01 -10.95
N ASP A 278 -9.86 -0.59 -10.44
CA ASP A 278 -8.74 -1.09 -11.26
C ASP A 278 -8.39 -2.51 -10.79
N LEU A 279 -8.94 -3.53 -11.45
CA LEU A 279 -8.68 -4.93 -11.10
C LEU A 279 -7.24 -5.36 -11.40
N GLY A 280 -6.52 -4.59 -12.20
CA GLY A 280 -5.08 -4.71 -12.43
C GLY A 280 -4.23 -4.02 -11.36
N LEU A 281 -4.83 -3.31 -10.40
CA LEU A 281 -4.12 -2.68 -9.30
C LEU A 281 -3.47 -3.75 -8.41
N ALA A 282 -2.15 -3.79 -8.48
CA ALA A 282 -1.28 -4.84 -7.98
C ALA A 282 -0.13 -4.23 -7.16
N ARG A 283 -0.42 -3.44 -6.13
CA ARG A 283 0.63 -2.75 -5.34
C ARG A 283 1.42 -3.72 -4.44
N GLY A 284 2.74 -3.54 -4.47
CA GLY A 284 3.78 -4.46 -4.01
C GLY A 284 4.05 -4.53 -2.50
N LEU A 285 3.02 -4.85 -1.72
CA LEU A 285 3.26 -5.42 -0.39
C LEU A 285 2.51 -6.74 -0.30
N ASP A 286 3.27 -7.83 -0.21
CA ASP A 286 2.78 -9.22 -0.20
C ASP A 286 1.86 -9.55 0.98
N TYR A 287 1.57 -8.57 1.84
CA TYR A 287 0.75 -8.70 3.04
C TYR A 287 -0.71 -8.24 2.87
N TYR A 288 -1.11 -7.67 1.73
CA TYR A 288 -2.51 -7.31 1.51
C TYR A 288 -3.38 -8.56 1.29
N THR A 289 -4.57 -8.57 1.91
CA THR A 289 -5.48 -9.72 2.01
C THR A 289 -6.93 -9.38 1.61
N GLY A 290 -7.22 -8.10 1.38
CA GLY A 290 -8.55 -7.61 1.00
C GLY A 290 -8.46 -6.39 0.10
N VAL A 291 -9.24 -5.35 0.40
CA VAL A 291 -9.26 -4.10 -0.37
C VAL A 291 -7.84 -3.51 -0.50
N VAL A 292 -7.55 -2.90 -1.64
CA VAL A 292 -6.35 -2.10 -1.88
C VAL A 292 -6.75 -0.76 -2.50
N PHE A 293 -5.97 0.27 -2.16
CA PHE A 293 -6.22 1.65 -2.52
C PHE A 293 -5.01 2.23 -3.25
N GLU A 294 -5.25 2.99 -4.31
CA GLU A 294 -4.25 3.82 -4.94
C GLU A 294 -4.85 5.15 -5.42
N THR A 295 -4.18 6.26 -5.14
CA THR A 295 -4.68 7.59 -5.51
C THR A 295 -3.70 8.33 -6.40
N THR A 296 -4.15 8.74 -7.57
CA THR A 296 -3.37 9.54 -8.53
C THR A 296 -3.99 10.91 -8.72
N VAL A 297 -3.16 11.94 -8.92
CA VAL A 297 -3.63 13.29 -9.24
C VAL A 297 -3.84 13.39 -10.76
N ASP A 298 -5.03 13.83 -11.17
CA ASP A 298 -5.49 13.85 -12.55
C ASP A 298 -4.61 14.80 -13.40
N GLY A 299 -4.03 14.31 -14.49
CA GLY A 299 -3.07 15.03 -15.33
C GLY A 299 -1.63 15.05 -14.80
N TRP A 300 -1.39 14.43 -13.65
CA TRP A 300 -0.08 14.32 -12.98
C TRP A 300 0.35 12.87 -12.74
N GLU A 301 -0.23 11.92 -13.47
CA GLU A 301 -0.02 10.47 -13.33
C GLU A 301 1.46 10.07 -13.49
N ARG A 302 2.24 10.85 -14.24
CA ARG A 302 3.70 10.67 -14.39
C ARG A 302 4.48 10.73 -13.07
N PHE A 303 3.91 11.33 -12.03
CA PHE A 303 4.50 11.37 -10.69
C PHE A 303 4.09 10.15 -9.85
N GLY A 304 3.21 9.28 -10.35
CA GLY A 304 2.67 8.10 -9.69
C GLY A 304 1.69 8.45 -8.56
N SER A 305 1.30 7.45 -7.77
CA SER A 305 0.31 7.66 -6.71
C SER A 305 0.80 8.51 -5.54
N VAL A 306 -0.09 9.33 -4.98
CA VAL A 306 0.13 10.23 -3.82
C VAL A 306 -0.36 9.63 -2.51
N ALA A 307 -1.27 8.67 -2.57
CA ALA A 307 -1.69 7.86 -1.43
C ALA A 307 -1.89 6.40 -1.88
N SER A 308 -1.61 5.47 -0.98
CA SER A 308 -1.85 4.03 -1.18
C SER A 308 -2.08 3.32 0.14
N GLY A 309 -2.79 2.21 0.10
CA GLY A 309 -3.08 1.42 1.30
C GLY A 309 -3.83 0.15 0.97
N GLY A 310 -4.34 -0.50 2.03
CA GLY A 310 -5.17 -1.68 1.89
C GLY A 310 -5.35 -2.44 3.19
N ARG A 311 -6.09 -3.53 3.11
CA ARG A 311 -6.38 -4.44 4.22
C ARG A 311 -5.32 -5.52 4.35
N TYR A 312 -4.82 -5.70 5.56
CA TYR A 312 -3.80 -6.69 5.94
C TYR A 312 -4.25 -7.43 7.21
N ASP A 313 -4.82 -8.62 7.04
CA ASP A 313 -5.43 -9.32 8.17
C ASP A 313 -4.41 -10.06 9.06
N ASP A 314 -3.21 -10.32 8.52
CA ASP A 314 -2.22 -11.23 9.11
C ASP A 314 -0.91 -10.56 9.55
N LEU A 315 -0.76 -9.23 9.43
CA LEU A 315 0.54 -8.58 9.65
C LEU A 315 1.08 -8.78 11.08
N ALA A 316 0.21 -8.75 12.10
CA ALA A 316 0.62 -8.91 13.50
C ALA A 316 0.96 -10.37 13.88
N SER A 317 0.67 -11.35 13.03
CA SER A 317 0.83 -12.78 13.35
C SER A 317 2.28 -13.23 13.57
N LEU A 318 3.25 -12.38 13.24
CA LEU A 318 4.65 -12.52 13.64
C LEU A 318 4.89 -12.37 15.14
N PHE A 319 4.15 -11.45 15.74
CA PHE A 319 4.44 -10.94 17.07
C PHE A 319 3.43 -11.45 18.09
N THR A 320 2.27 -11.92 17.64
CA THR A 320 1.19 -12.42 18.49
C THR A 320 0.38 -13.52 17.80
N SER A 321 -0.17 -14.44 18.58
CA SER A 321 -1.14 -15.45 18.12
C SER A 321 -2.57 -14.91 18.03
N ARG A 322 -2.83 -13.72 18.56
CA ARG A 322 -4.15 -13.07 18.46
C ARG A 322 -4.36 -12.55 17.03
N ARG A 323 -5.53 -12.83 16.46
CA ARG A 323 -5.91 -12.30 15.14
C ARG A 323 -6.20 -10.81 15.26
N LEU A 324 -5.38 -9.98 14.62
CA LEU A 324 -5.49 -8.52 14.64
C LEU A 324 -5.61 -8.00 13.20
N PRO A 325 -6.81 -8.10 12.59
CA PRO A 325 -6.99 -7.65 11.23
C PRO A 325 -6.85 -6.13 11.15
N GLY A 326 -6.14 -5.64 10.14
CA GLY A 326 -5.87 -4.23 9.95
C GLY A 326 -6.28 -3.72 8.57
N VAL A 327 -6.61 -2.45 8.50
CA VAL A 327 -6.70 -1.70 7.24
C VAL A 327 -6.13 -0.31 7.46
N GLY A 328 -5.37 0.18 6.50
CA GLY A 328 -4.85 1.53 6.57
C GLY A 328 -4.23 1.98 5.27
N ALA A 329 -3.75 3.22 5.28
CA ALA A 329 -3.13 3.84 4.12
C ALA A 329 -2.05 4.83 4.54
N SER A 330 -1.21 5.19 3.58
CA SER A 330 -0.12 6.14 3.70
C SER A 330 -0.28 7.23 2.64
N ILE A 331 -0.20 8.49 3.06
CA ILE A 331 -0.07 9.63 2.14
C ILE A 331 1.42 9.98 2.01
N GLY A 332 1.92 9.98 0.78
CA GLY A 332 3.30 10.31 0.44
C GLY A 332 3.53 11.80 0.40
N LEU A 333 3.83 12.41 1.55
CA LEU A 333 3.97 13.86 1.70
C LEU A 333 4.98 14.47 0.73
N ASP A 334 6.14 13.84 0.53
CA ASP A 334 7.20 14.39 -0.33
C ASP A 334 6.83 14.41 -1.83
N ARG A 335 5.72 13.77 -2.21
CA ARG A 335 5.19 13.79 -3.58
C ARG A 335 4.17 14.92 -3.81
N LEU A 336 3.55 15.42 -2.72
CA LEU A 336 2.65 16.57 -2.70
C LEU A 336 3.46 17.87 -2.64
#